data_AF-A0AAW1L2Z5-F1
#
_entry.id   AF-A0AAW1L2Z5-F1
#
_cell.length_a   1.000
_cell.length_b   1.000
_cell.length_c   1.000
_cell.angle_alpha   90.00
_cell.angle_beta   90.00
_cell.angle_gamma   90.00
#
_symmetry.space_group_name_H-M   'P 1'
#
loop_
_entity.id
_entity.type
_entity.pdbx_description
1 polymer ?
#
loop_
_entity_poly.entity_id
_entity_poly.type
_entity_poly.pdbx_seq_one_letter_code
_entity_poly.pdbx_strand_id
1 'polypeptide(L)'
;MPRSKTGNHRQAVNKQALGKAIEAVTAARDQKISLREACCVYGVKLATLVGHLKTFKLNQDERFVYRSKFANKLVFSPQEEELLLLRT
;
A
#
# COMPACT_ATOMS: atom_id res chain seq x y z
N MET A 1 -10.07 29.46 -13.46
CA MET A 1 -8.63 29.16 -13.25
C MET A 1 -8.28 27.87 -13.98
N PRO A 2 -7.29 27.85 -14.89
CA PRO A 2 -6.85 26.62 -15.52
C PRO A 2 -6.16 25.73 -14.46
N ARG A 3 -6.62 24.48 -14.33
CA ARG A 3 -5.95 23.48 -13.48
C ARG A 3 -4.74 22.91 -14.23
N SER A 4 -3.61 22.77 -13.52
CA SER A 4 -2.45 22.06 -14.05
C SER A 4 -2.86 20.64 -14.46
N LYS A 5 -2.55 20.24 -15.70
CA LYS A 5 -2.73 18.85 -16.16
C LYS A 5 -1.75 17.89 -15.49
N THR A 6 -0.59 18.40 -15.05
CA THR A 6 0.42 17.64 -14.32
C THR A 6 0.25 17.91 -12.83
N GLY A 7 -0.56 17.10 -12.17
CA GLY A 7 -0.68 17.12 -10.71
C GLY A 7 0.64 16.73 -10.05
N ASN A 8 0.91 17.26 -8.86
CA ASN A 8 2.07 16.83 -8.09
C ASN A 8 1.79 15.41 -7.54
N HIS A 9 2.34 14.39 -8.20
CA HIS A 9 2.14 13.00 -7.81
C HIS A 9 3.03 12.65 -6.62
N ARG A 10 2.46 11.99 -5.62
CA ARG A 10 3.24 11.49 -4.48
C ARG A 10 4.22 10.42 -4.99
N GLN A 11 5.47 10.49 -4.53
CA GLN A 11 6.44 9.45 -4.79
C GLN A 11 5.94 8.09 -4.28
N ALA A 12 6.14 7.06 -5.08
CA ALA A 12 5.77 5.70 -4.72
C ALA A 12 6.59 5.21 -3.52
N VAL A 13 5.93 4.50 -2.59
CA VAL A 13 6.58 3.91 -1.43
C VAL A 13 7.36 2.67 -1.86
N ASN A 14 8.65 2.60 -1.50
CA ASN A 14 9.45 1.42 -1.75
C ASN A 14 9.01 0.28 -0.81
N LYS A 15 8.20 -0.64 -1.34
CA LYS A 15 7.61 -1.76 -0.60
C LYS A 15 8.66 -2.69 0.01
N GLN A 16 9.78 -2.91 -0.69
CA GLN A 16 10.83 -3.81 -0.22
C GLN A 16 11.57 -3.22 0.98
N ALA A 17 11.96 -1.95 0.89
CA ALA A 17 12.61 -1.24 1.99
C ALA A 17 11.70 -1.17 3.23
N LEU A 18 10.40 -0.94 3.01
CA LEU A 18 9.42 -0.88 4.07
C LEU A 18 9.19 -2.24 4.76
N GLY A 19 9.17 -3.34 4.01
CA GLY A 19 9.10 -4.70 4.57
C GLY A 19 10.28 -5.01 5.48
N LYS A 20 11.51 -4.80 5.00
CA LYS A 20 12.74 -5.01 5.79
C LYS A 20 12.78 -4.15 7.05
N ALA A 21 12.32 -2.90 6.96
CA ALA A 21 12.27 -1.99 8.10
C ALA A 21 11.27 -2.46 9.18
N ILE A 22 10.15 -3.07 8.77
CA ILE A 22 9.18 -3.64 9.70
C ILE A 22 9.76 -4.89 10.37
N GLU A 23 10.32 -5.81 9.58
CA GLU A 23 10.97 -7.03 10.08
C GLU A 23 12.04 -6.71 11.13
N ALA A 24 12.91 -5.74 10.86
CA ALA A 24 13.97 -5.30 11.78
C ALA A 24 13.43 -4.71 13.10
N VAL A 25 12.28 -4.03 13.06
CA VAL A 25 11.64 -3.46 14.25
C VAL A 25 10.86 -4.51 15.03
N THR A 26 10.35 -5.54 14.37
CA THR A 26 9.57 -6.64 14.97
C THR A 26 10.40 -7.87 15.29
N ALA A 27 11.69 -7.88 14.97
CA ALA A 27 12.62 -8.98 15.23
C ALA A 27 12.72 -9.34 16.73
N ALA A 28 13.26 -10.53 17.01
CA ALA A 28 13.57 -10.98 18.36
C ALA A 28 14.47 -9.98 19.08
N ARG A 29 14.41 -9.96 20.43
CA ARG A 29 15.01 -8.91 21.28
C ARG A 29 16.48 -8.61 20.96
N ASP A 30 17.26 -9.61 20.56
CA ASP A 30 18.70 -9.47 20.29
C ASP A 30 19.03 -8.78 18.96
N GLN A 31 18.09 -8.71 18.02
CA GLN A 31 18.25 -8.09 16.70
C GLN A 31 17.30 -6.91 16.49
N LYS A 32 16.61 -6.48 17.56
CA LYS A 32 15.56 -5.48 17.47
C LYS A 32 16.15 -4.08 17.36
N ILE A 33 15.81 -3.41 16.27
CA ILE A 33 16.27 -2.05 15.96
C ILE A 33 15.21 -1.02 16.39
N SER A 34 15.65 0.18 16.79
CA SER A 34 14.74 1.28 17.13
C SER A 34 14.01 1.82 15.89
N LEU A 35 12.82 2.43 16.07
CA LEU A 35 12.07 3.03 14.95
C LEU A 35 12.88 4.07 14.19
N ARG A 36 13.66 4.86 14.92
CA ARG A 36 14.47 5.95 14.36
C ARG A 36 15.61 5.39 13.50
N GLU A 37 16.27 4.35 14.00
CA GLU A 37 17.36 3.68 13.31
C GLU A 37 16.87 2.93 12.07
N ALA A 38 15.72 2.26 12.15
CA ALA A 38 15.09 1.66 10.97
C ALA A 38 14.75 2.71 9.88
N CYS A 39 14.28 3.90 10.26
CA CYS A 39 14.04 4.99 9.31
C CYS A 39 15.34 5.45 8.62
N CYS A 40 16.44 5.56 9.38
CA CYS A 40 17.74 5.95 8.83
C CYS A 40 18.32 4.87 7.91
N VAL A 41 18.34 3.61 8.33
CA VAL A 41 18.96 2.50 7.59
C VAL A 41 18.22 2.19 6.30
N TYR A 42 16.89 2.19 6.32
CA TYR A 42 16.06 1.79 5.20
C TYR A 42 15.47 2.97 4.39
N GLY A 43 15.75 4.21 4.79
CA GLY A 43 15.30 5.41 4.07
C GLY A 43 13.77 5.58 4.05
N VAL A 44 13.07 5.10 5.08
CA VAL A 44 11.60 5.13 5.15
C VAL A 44 11.15 6.27 6.06
N LYS A 45 10.08 6.98 5.67
CA LYS A 45 9.50 8.02 6.55
C LYS A 45 8.86 7.37 7.78
N LEU A 46 9.06 7.99 8.94
CA LEU A 46 8.56 7.50 10.22
C LEU A 46 7.03 7.34 10.23
N ALA A 47 6.29 8.30 9.66
CA ALA A 47 4.84 8.23 9.59
C ALA A 47 4.34 7.00 8.81
N THR A 48 4.97 6.67 7.69
CA THR A 48 4.67 5.44 6.92
C THR A 48 4.98 4.19 7.73
N LEU A 49 6.17 4.11 8.33
CA LEU A 49 6.58 2.94 9.10
C LEU A 49 5.65 2.68 10.30
N VAL A 50 5.28 3.72 11.06
CA VAL A 50 4.34 3.61 12.17
C VAL A 50 2.95 3.16 11.71
N GLY A 51 2.46 3.70 10.60
CA GLY A 51 1.18 3.27 10.02
C GLY A 51 1.16 1.79 9.70
N HIS A 52 2.24 1.30 9.07
CA HIS A 52 2.38 -0.09 8.70
C HIS A 52 2.62 -1.04 9.89
N LEU A 53 3.30 -0.59 10.94
CA LEU A 53 3.45 -1.37 12.17
C LEU A 53 2.13 -1.54 12.92
N LYS A 54 1.26 -0.52 12.92
CA LYS A 54 -0.08 -0.64 13.49
C LYS A 54 -0.90 -1.70 12.75
N THR A 55 -0.87 -1.69 11.41
CA THR A 55 -1.56 -2.71 10.61
C THR A 55 -0.93 -4.10 10.78
N PHE A 56 0.39 -4.19 10.91
CA PHE A 56 1.10 -5.45 11.12
C PHE A 56 0.71 -6.11 12.45
N LYS A 57 0.63 -5.34 13.54
CA LYS A 57 0.17 -5.86 14.84
C LYS A 57 -1.27 -6.37 14.82
N LEU A 58 -2.13 -5.75 14.01
CA LEU A 58 -3.54 -6.11 13.92
C LEU A 58 -3.78 -7.34 13.04
N ASN A 59 -3.00 -7.51 11.97
CA ASN A 59 -3.28 -8.52 10.94
C ASN A 59 -2.25 -9.65 10.88
N GLN A 60 -1.20 -9.60 11.72
CA GLN A 60 -0.07 -10.54 11.91
C GLN A 60 0.69 -11.05 10.68
N ASP A 61 0.09 -11.16 9.49
CA ASP A 61 0.75 -11.65 8.27
C ASP A 61 -0.06 -11.47 6.97
N GLU A 62 -1.21 -10.79 6.98
CA GLU A 62 -1.86 -10.44 5.71
C GLU A 62 -1.02 -9.38 4.99
N ARG A 63 -0.09 -9.89 4.15
CA ARG A 63 0.74 -9.18 3.18
C ARG A 63 0.05 -7.91 2.74
N PHE A 64 0.78 -6.80 2.78
CA PHE A 64 0.40 -5.42 2.43
C PHE A 64 -0.23 -5.26 1.02
N VAL A 65 -1.34 -5.94 0.78
CA VAL A 65 -2.17 -5.85 -0.40
C VAL A 65 -3.12 -4.71 -0.10
N TYR A 66 -2.81 -3.55 -0.69
CA TYR A 66 -3.78 -2.48 -0.79
C TYR A 66 -4.94 -3.00 -1.64
N ARG A 67 -5.95 -3.63 -1.02
CA ARG A 67 -7.20 -3.97 -1.67
C ARG A 67 -7.91 -2.66 -1.95
N SER A 68 -7.74 -2.15 -3.16
CA SER A 68 -8.53 -1.02 -3.61
C SER A 68 -9.98 -1.47 -3.69
N LYS A 69 -10.86 -0.88 -2.87
CA LYS A 69 -12.33 -1.03 -2.99
C LYS A 69 -12.88 -0.29 -4.22
N PHE A 70 -12.18 -0.32 -5.35
CA PHE A 70 -12.77 0.07 -6.62
C PHE A 70 -13.58 -1.10 -7.16
N ALA A 71 -14.59 -1.53 -6.39
CA ALA A 71 -15.73 -2.16 -7.01
C ALA A 71 -16.46 -1.02 -7.73
N ASN A 72 -16.03 -0.70 -8.95
CA ASN A 72 -16.85 0.11 -9.84
C ASN A 72 -18.21 -0.60 -9.87
N LYS A 73 -19.30 0.14 -9.61
CA LYS A 73 -20.64 -0.38 -9.88
C LYS A 73 -20.67 -0.69 -11.36
N LEU A 74 -20.57 -1.96 -11.72
CA LEU A 74 -20.76 -2.42 -13.08
C LEU A 74 -22.19 -2.03 -13.46
N VAL A 75 -22.33 -1.21 -14.50
CA VAL A 75 -23.63 -0.76 -15.01
C VAL A 75 -24.36 -1.94 -15.68
N PHE A 76 -23.58 -2.85 -16.24
CA PHE A 76 -24.06 -4.07 -16.87
C PHE A 76 -23.45 -5.29 -16.18
N SER A 77 -24.26 -6.32 -16.01
CA SER A 77 -23.77 -7.66 -15.69
C SER A 77 -22.98 -8.24 -16.88
N PRO A 78 -22.10 -9.23 -16.67
CA PRO A 78 -21.35 -9.87 -17.76
C PRO A 78 -22.25 -10.41 -18.88
N GLN A 79 -23.44 -10.88 -18.52
CA GLN A 79 -24.46 -11.39 -19.45
C GLN A 79 -25.07 -10.26 -20.31
N GLU A 80 -25.29 -9.09 -19.71
CA GLU A 80 -25.80 -7.91 -20.43
C GLU A 80 -24.76 -7.33 -21.39
N GLU A 81 -23.47 -7.36 -21.03
CA GLU A 81 -22.37 -6.96 -21.92
C GLU A 81 -22.30 -7.83 -23.18
N GLU A 82 -22.38 -9.17 -23.03
CA GLU A 82 -22.38 -10.09 -24.17
C GLU A 82 -23.56 -9.83 -25.12
N LEU A 83 -24.75 -9.57 -24.57
CA LEU A 83 -25.95 -9.27 -25.36
C LEU A 83 -25.84 -7.94 -26.13
N LEU A 84 -25.14 -6.94 -25.58
CA LEU A 84 -24.91 -5.66 -26.24
C LEU A 84 -23.86 -5.78 -27.37
N LEU A 85 -22.82 -6.59 -27.18
CA LEU A 85 -21.78 -6.82 -28.18
C LEU A 85 -22.26 -7.63 -29.40
N LEU A 86 -23.25 -8.51 -29.21
CA LEU A 86 -23.84 -9.31 -30.31
C LEU A 86 -24.82 -8.51 -31.18
N ARG A 87 -25.20 -7.29 -30.78
CA ARG A 87 -26.12 -6.42 -31.51
C ARG A 87 -25.44 -5.34 -32.36
N THR A 88 -24.10 -5.26 -32.34
CA THR A 88 -23.28 -4.37 -33.18
C THR A 88 -22.67 -5.14 -34.33
#